data_AF-A0A3B0PTV5-F1
#
_entry.id   AF-A0A3B0PTV5-F1
#
_cell.length_a   1.000
_cell.length_b   1.000
_cell.length_c   1.000
_cell.angle_alpha   90.00
_cell.angle_beta   90.00
_cell.angle_gamma   90.00
#
_symmetry.space_group_name_H-M   'P 1'
#
loop_
_entity.id
_entity.type
_entity.pdbx_description
1 polymer ?
#
loop_
_entity_poly.entity_id
_entity_poly.type
_entity_poly.pdbx_seq_one_letter_code
_entity_poly.pdbx_strand_id
1 'polypeptide(L)'
;MFASFTPTEEKNVLSKYSRNLNDEIARNAIDPTIGREEEIRRLIEILSRKNKNNPVLIGEPGVGKTAIVEGFARKIVNGDVPDNLKDVEVVELSLSSLIAGTQFQGSFEERLNKILKEVKNSSGKVILFIDEIHQLVGMGKNSSNSAMDAANILKPMMARGEIKVIGATTIDEYRKYIEKDGALERRMQKILVDEPTKQEALTIMRGLRERW
;
A
#
# COMPACT_ATOMS: atom_id res chain seq x y z
N MET A 1 -13.94 -11.36 -24.80
CA MET A 1 -15.16 -11.41 -23.98
C MET A 1 -14.71 -11.24 -22.53
N PHE A 2 -14.65 -9.99 -22.07
CA PHE A 2 -14.19 -9.67 -20.72
C PHE A 2 -15.31 -10.05 -19.75
N ALA A 3 -15.01 -10.91 -18.79
CA ALA A 3 -15.95 -11.23 -17.72
C ALA A 3 -16.11 -9.98 -16.86
N SER A 4 -17.19 -9.23 -17.10
CA SER A 4 -17.65 -8.15 -16.24
C SER A 4 -17.93 -8.73 -14.86
N PHE A 5 -17.15 -8.30 -13.87
CA PHE A 5 -17.45 -8.54 -12.47
C PHE A 5 -18.73 -7.76 -12.14
N THR A 6 -19.88 -8.43 -12.14
CA THR A 6 -21.14 -7.86 -11.67
C THR A 6 -21.13 -7.86 -10.14
N PRO A 7 -21.11 -6.69 -9.47
CA PRO A 7 -21.14 -6.65 -8.01
C PRO A 7 -22.59 -6.83 -7.53
N THR A 8 -22.84 -7.89 -6.78
CA THR A 8 -24.06 -8.06 -5.95
C THR A 8 -24.09 -7.01 -4.84
N GLU A 9 -25.29 -6.59 -4.44
CA GLU A 9 -25.63 -5.45 -3.54
C GLU A 9 -25.03 -5.43 -2.12
N GLU A 10 -24.24 -6.43 -1.71
CA GLU A 10 -23.36 -6.27 -0.56
C GLU A 10 -22.22 -5.33 -0.97
N LYS A 11 -22.38 -4.03 -0.69
CA LYS A 11 -21.32 -3.03 -0.86
C LYS A 11 -19.98 -3.61 -0.42
N ASN A 12 -19.12 -3.85 -1.40
CA ASN A 12 -17.77 -4.34 -1.24
C ASN A 12 -17.07 -3.49 -0.14
N VAL A 13 -16.71 -4.13 0.97
CA VAL A 13 -16.21 -3.44 2.16
C VAL A 13 -14.87 -2.79 1.85
N LEU A 14 -14.03 -3.46 1.04
CA LEU A 14 -12.80 -2.90 0.52
C LEU A 14 -13.10 -1.58 -0.20
N SER A 15 -13.98 -1.57 -1.21
CA SER A 15 -14.26 -0.35 -1.99
C SER A 15 -14.81 0.83 -1.18
N LYS A 16 -15.38 0.59 0.01
CA LYS A 16 -15.86 1.66 0.90
C LYS A 16 -14.74 2.35 1.68
N TYR A 17 -13.68 1.63 2.02
CA TYR A 17 -12.60 2.11 2.89
C TYR A 17 -11.26 2.16 2.16
N SER A 18 -11.27 2.01 0.84
CA SER A 18 -10.09 2.06 0.00
C SER A 18 -10.37 2.78 -1.30
N ARG A 19 -9.30 3.12 -2.01
CA ARG A 19 -9.36 3.58 -3.41
C ARG A 19 -8.56 2.63 -4.29
N ASN A 20 -9.06 2.35 -5.49
CA ASN A 20 -8.35 1.54 -6.48
C ASN A 20 -7.50 2.47 -7.35
N LEU A 21 -6.18 2.36 -7.22
CA LEU A 21 -5.24 3.24 -7.92
C LEU A 21 -5.21 2.94 -9.43
N ASN A 22 -5.35 1.67 -9.83
CA ASN A 22 -5.39 1.29 -11.25
C ASN A 22 -6.60 1.94 -11.94
N ASP A 23 -7.76 1.90 -11.30
CA ASP A 23 -8.99 2.53 -11.80
C ASP A 23 -8.86 4.05 -11.92
N GLU A 24 -8.33 4.71 -10.90
CA GLU A 24 -8.09 6.16 -10.92
C GLU A 24 -7.10 6.55 -12.02
N ILE A 25 -6.05 5.75 -12.23
CA ILE A 25 -5.07 5.97 -13.31
C ILE A 25 -5.68 5.73 -14.69
N ALA A 26 -6.47 4.66 -14.87
CA ALA A 26 -7.14 4.37 -16.13
C ALA A 26 -8.11 5.48 -16.55
N ARG A 27 -8.68 6.21 -15.57
CA ARG A 27 -9.54 7.38 -15.79
C ARG A 27 -8.76 8.70 -15.87
N ASN A 28 -7.43 8.66 -15.85
CA ASN A 28 -6.55 9.84 -15.81
C ASN A 28 -6.83 10.78 -14.61
N ALA A 29 -7.31 10.26 -13.48
CA ALA A 29 -7.55 11.05 -12.27
C ALA A 29 -6.25 11.36 -11.52
N ILE A 30 -5.26 10.46 -11.57
CA ILE A 30 -3.96 10.62 -10.91
C ILE A 30 -2.93 11.18 -11.91
N ASP A 31 -2.11 12.13 -11.45
CA ASP A 31 -0.99 12.70 -12.20
C ASP A 31 0.04 11.63 -12.60
N PRO A 32 0.77 11.80 -13.72
CA PRO A 32 1.89 10.92 -14.03
C PRO A 32 3.03 11.10 -13.02
N THR A 33 3.53 9.99 -12.48
CA THR A 33 4.76 10.00 -11.68
C THR A 33 5.94 10.31 -12.60
N ILE A 34 6.71 11.35 -12.27
CA ILE A 34 7.91 11.75 -13.01
C ILE A 34 9.14 11.36 -12.19
N GLY A 35 10.07 10.65 -12.83
CA GLY A 35 11.23 10.06 -12.14
C GLY A 35 10.85 8.85 -11.30
N ARG A 36 11.66 8.54 -10.28
CA ARG A 36 11.48 7.39 -9.37
C ARG A 36 11.51 6.00 -10.03
N GLU A 37 12.11 5.89 -11.23
CA GLU A 37 12.17 4.63 -11.98
C GLU A 37 12.91 3.52 -11.21
N GLU A 38 13.96 3.86 -10.47
CA GLU A 38 14.73 2.88 -9.69
C GLU A 38 13.92 2.31 -8.52
N GLU A 39 13.17 3.16 -7.80
CA GLU A 39 12.30 2.72 -6.72
C GLU A 39 11.13 1.89 -7.25
N ILE A 40 10.50 2.30 -8.36
CA ILE A 40 9.42 1.57 -9.03
C ILE A 40 9.93 0.20 -9.53
N ARG A 41 11.09 0.16 -10.19
CA ARG A 41 11.73 -1.08 -10.65
C ARG A 41 11.97 -2.03 -9.48
N ARG A 42 12.54 -1.53 -8.39
CA ARG A 42 12.79 -2.31 -7.18
C ARG A 42 11.50 -2.81 -6.54
N LEU A 43 10.44 -2.01 -6.57
CA LEU A 43 9.11 -2.39 -6.09
C LEU A 43 8.55 -3.59 -6.88
N ILE A 44 8.60 -3.51 -8.22
CA ILE A 44 8.20 -4.59 -9.14
C ILE A 44 9.00 -5.87 -8.89
N GLU A 45 10.32 -5.76 -8.75
CA GLU A 45 11.21 -6.89 -8.48
C GLU A 45 10.87 -7.60 -7.18
N ILE A 46 10.55 -6.85 -6.11
CA ILE A 46 10.19 -7.42 -4.81
C ILE A 46 8.84 -8.13 -4.89
N LEU A 47 7.83 -7.49 -5.48
CA LEU A 47 6.47 -8.03 -5.58
C LEU A 47 6.38 -9.29 -6.46
N SER A 48 7.36 -9.47 -7.35
CA SER A 48 7.48 -10.64 -8.23
C SER A 48 8.16 -11.84 -7.56
N ARG A 49 8.71 -11.69 -6.36
CA ARG A 49 9.34 -12.81 -5.63
C ARG A 49 8.28 -13.73 -5.01
N LYS A 50 8.68 -15.00 -4.85
CA LYS A 50 7.90 -16.00 -4.10
C LYS A 50 7.89 -15.71 -2.59
N ASN A 51 9.00 -15.19 -2.05
CA ASN A 51 9.22 -14.93 -0.63
C ASN A 51 9.74 -13.50 -0.40
N LYS A 52 9.49 -12.94 0.80
CA LYS A 52 9.86 -11.56 1.17
C LYS A 52 9.39 -10.52 0.14
N ASN A 53 8.14 -10.65 -0.27
CA ASN A 53 7.51 -9.89 -1.33
C ASN A 53 6.59 -8.77 -0.81
N ASN A 54 6.80 -8.33 0.44
CA ASN A 54 6.10 -7.17 1.01
C ASN A 54 7.08 -5.98 1.06
N PRO A 55 7.13 -5.15 0.02
CA PRO A 55 8.00 -3.97 0.02
C PRO A 55 7.53 -2.93 1.05
N VAL A 56 8.48 -2.24 1.66
CA VAL A 56 8.21 -1.08 2.51
C VAL A 56 9.06 0.09 2.03
N LEU A 57 8.37 1.14 1.58
CA LEU A 57 8.96 2.43 1.20
C LEU A 57 9.27 3.21 2.48
N ILE A 58 10.54 3.52 2.70
CA ILE A 58 11.03 4.19 3.90
C ILE A 58 11.73 5.47 3.49
N GLY A 59 11.24 6.61 3.98
CA GLY A 59 11.82 7.92 3.69
C GLY A 59 11.07 9.02 4.41
N GLU A 60 11.61 10.23 4.40
CA GLU A 60 11.00 11.38 5.07
C GLU A 60 9.59 11.70 4.55
N PRO A 61 8.73 12.37 5.33
CA PRO A 61 7.46 12.88 4.83
C PRO A 61 7.67 13.78 3.60
N GLY A 62 6.79 13.68 2.61
CA GLY A 62 6.83 14.54 1.42
C GLY A 62 7.78 14.10 0.30
N VAL A 63 8.64 13.08 0.49
CA VAL A 63 9.57 12.62 -0.58
C VAL A 63 8.90 11.91 -1.76
N GLY A 64 7.57 11.71 -1.73
CA GLY A 64 6.81 11.09 -2.83
C GLY A 64 6.67 9.57 -2.74
N LYS A 65 6.58 9.01 -1.52
CA LYS A 65 6.34 7.56 -1.33
C LYS A 65 5.06 7.08 -2.03
N THR A 66 3.96 7.80 -1.88
CA THR A 66 2.68 7.51 -2.56
C THR A 66 2.82 7.57 -4.08
N ALA A 67 3.54 8.58 -4.60
CA ALA A 67 3.79 8.73 -6.03
C ALA A 67 4.55 7.54 -6.65
N ILE A 68 5.44 6.87 -5.89
CA ILE A 68 6.10 5.64 -6.32
C ILE A 68 5.09 4.50 -6.51
N VAL A 69 4.13 4.36 -5.59
CA VAL A 69 3.09 3.33 -5.67
C VAL A 69 2.12 3.62 -6.81
N GLU A 70 1.74 4.89 -7.00
CA GLU A 70 0.94 5.33 -8.15
C GLU A 70 1.68 5.09 -9.47
N GLY A 71 3.00 5.33 -9.51
CA GLY A 71 3.84 5.01 -10.67
C GLY A 71 3.87 3.51 -10.98
N PHE A 72 3.94 2.66 -9.95
CA PHE A 72 3.81 1.22 -10.11
C PHE A 72 2.43 0.78 -10.63
N ALA A 73 1.35 1.32 -10.05
CA ALA A 73 0.00 1.05 -10.53
C ALA A 73 -0.18 1.48 -12.00
N ARG A 74 0.49 2.57 -12.41
CA ARG A 74 0.50 3.02 -13.82
C ARG A 74 1.23 2.04 -14.73
N LYS A 75 2.37 1.49 -14.31
CA LYS A 75 3.06 0.44 -15.07
C LYS A 75 2.16 -0.79 -15.23
N ILE A 76 1.36 -1.16 -14.23
CA ILE A 76 0.38 -2.25 -14.36
C ILE A 76 -0.67 -1.91 -15.42
N VAL A 77 -1.30 -0.73 -15.34
CA VAL A 77 -2.32 -0.28 -16.31
C VAL A 77 -1.79 -0.27 -17.74
N ASN A 78 -0.52 0.13 -17.92
CA ASN A 78 0.13 0.14 -19.23
C ASN A 78 0.58 -1.25 -19.71
N GLY A 79 0.55 -2.27 -18.85
CA GLY A 79 1.10 -3.60 -19.15
C GLY A 79 2.64 -3.69 -19.06
N ASP A 80 3.28 -2.66 -18.53
CA ASP A 80 4.75 -2.51 -18.37
C ASP A 80 5.25 -3.22 -17.09
N VAL A 81 4.76 -4.42 -16.84
CA VAL A 81 5.13 -5.27 -15.69
C VAL A 81 5.27 -6.73 -16.11
N PRO A 82 6.02 -7.56 -15.35
CA PRO A 82 6.05 -9.00 -15.54
C PRO A 82 4.65 -9.63 -15.52
N ASP A 83 4.48 -10.76 -16.23
CA ASP A 83 3.17 -11.42 -16.40
C ASP A 83 2.45 -11.71 -15.08
N ASN A 84 3.19 -12.03 -14.02
CA ASN A 84 2.64 -12.30 -12.70
C ASN A 84 2.07 -11.08 -11.97
N LEU A 85 2.18 -9.87 -12.55
CA LEU A 85 1.64 -8.62 -12.02
C LEU A 85 0.65 -7.93 -12.97
N LYS A 86 0.45 -8.43 -14.20
CA LYS A 86 -0.40 -7.76 -15.20
C LYS A 86 -1.86 -7.64 -14.78
N ASP A 87 -2.40 -8.67 -14.13
CA ASP A 87 -3.82 -8.74 -13.73
C ASP A 87 -4.03 -8.39 -12.25
N VAL A 88 -3.13 -7.59 -11.66
CA VAL A 88 -3.15 -7.26 -10.23
C VAL A 88 -3.64 -5.83 -10.03
N GLU A 89 -4.54 -5.65 -9.06
CA GLU A 89 -5.04 -4.33 -8.65
C GLU A 89 -4.28 -3.84 -7.41
N VAL A 90 -3.93 -2.55 -7.41
CA VAL A 90 -3.32 -1.84 -6.29
C VAL A 90 -4.40 -1.01 -5.63
N VAL A 91 -4.67 -1.33 -4.36
CA VAL A 91 -5.75 -0.74 -3.60
C VAL A 91 -5.17 -0.05 -2.36
N GLU A 92 -5.37 1.25 -2.24
CA GLU A 92 -4.90 2.04 -1.11
C GLU A 92 -5.94 2.08 0.01
N LEU A 93 -5.53 1.67 1.20
CA LEU A 93 -6.36 1.67 2.39
C LEU A 93 -6.45 3.06 3.02
N SER A 94 -7.66 3.56 3.25
CA SER A 94 -7.90 4.79 3.99
C SER A 94 -8.05 4.50 5.49
N LEU A 95 -6.96 4.70 6.24
CA LEU A 95 -6.99 4.57 7.71
C LEU A 95 -7.97 5.56 8.35
N SER A 96 -8.04 6.79 7.83
CA SER A 96 -8.99 7.80 8.31
C SER A 96 -10.44 7.37 8.14
N SER A 97 -10.80 6.77 7.00
CA SER A 97 -12.15 6.26 6.75
C SER A 97 -12.51 5.06 7.63
N LEU A 98 -11.52 4.23 7.97
CA LEU A 98 -11.72 3.12 8.89
C LEU A 98 -12.03 3.57 10.31
N ILE A 99 -11.34 4.62 10.78
CA ILE A 99 -11.49 5.23 12.11
C ILE A 99 -12.73 6.15 12.17
N ALA A 100 -13.12 6.74 11.03
CA ALA A 100 -14.29 7.61 10.96
C ALA A 100 -15.58 6.87 11.37
N GLY A 101 -16.36 7.53 12.24
CA GLY A 101 -17.65 7.03 12.71
C GLY A 101 -17.57 5.83 13.66
N THR A 102 -16.41 5.51 14.24
CA THR A 102 -16.28 4.46 15.27
C THR A 102 -16.34 5.09 16.67
N GLN A 103 -17.50 5.04 17.33
CA GLN A 103 -17.59 5.31 18.77
C GLN A 103 -17.10 4.12 19.62
N PHE A 104 -16.97 2.93 19.01
CA PHE A 104 -16.55 1.68 19.64
C PHE A 104 -15.34 1.07 18.93
N GLN A 105 -14.28 0.77 19.68
CA GLN A 105 -12.99 0.27 19.17
C GLN A 105 -13.11 -1.05 18.38
N GLY A 106 -14.02 -1.95 18.76
CA GLY A 106 -14.22 -3.23 18.05
C GLY A 106 -14.72 -3.10 16.60
N SER A 107 -15.36 -1.97 16.26
CA SER A 107 -15.90 -1.77 14.91
C SER A 107 -14.81 -1.54 13.85
N PHE A 108 -13.65 -1.02 14.24
CA PHE A 108 -12.51 -0.88 13.33
C PHE A 108 -11.86 -2.23 13.04
N GLU A 109 -11.59 -3.04 14.07
CA GLU A 109 -10.97 -4.35 13.88
C GLU A 109 -11.85 -5.26 13.02
N GLU A 110 -13.17 -5.20 13.21
CA GLU A 110 -14.12 -5.91 12.37
C GLU A 110 -14.05 -5.45 10.90
N ARG A 111 -13.99 -4.13 10.65
CA ARG A 111 -13.84 -3.56 9.29
C ARG A 111 -12.51 -4.00 8.67
N LEU A 112 -11.40 -3.85 9.38
CA LEU A 112 -10.08 -4.25 8.90
C LEU A 112 -10.03 -5.75 8.59
N ASN A 113 -10.59 -6.59 9.46
CA ASN A 113 -10.65 -8.04 9.23
C ASN A 113 -11.47 -8.39 7.99
N LYS A 114 -12.59 -7.71 7.73
CA LYS A 114 -13.38 -7.88 6.50
C LYS A 114 -12.57 -7.53 5.26
N ILE A 115 -11.87 -6.39 5.28
CA ILE A 115 -10.98 -5.96 4.18
C ILE A 115 -9.88 -6.98 3.94
N LEU A 116 -9.15 -7.40 4.98
CA LEU A 116 -8.06 -8.36 4.83
C LEU A 116 -8.53 -9.73 4.34
N LYS A 117 -9.73 -10.18 4.76
CA LYS A 117 -10.35 -11.39 4.21
C LYS A 117 -10.65 -11.25 2.72
N GLU A 118 -11.14 -10.09 2.30
CA GLU A 118 -11.41 -9.83 0.89
C GLU A 118 -10.12 -9.84 0.05
N VAL A 119 -9.07 -9.17 0.53
CA VAL A 119 -7.74 -9.19 -0.09
C VAL A 119 -7.19 -10.61 -0.16
N LYS A 120 -7.34 -11.41 0.91
CA LYS A 120 -6.95 -12.83 0.89
C LYS A 120 -7.72 -13.62 -0.15
N ASN A 121 -9.03 -13.44 -0.24
CA ASN A 121 -9.91 -14.15 -1.17
C ASN A 121 -9.60 -13.78 -2.64
N SER A 122 -8.99 -12.63 -2.89
CA SER A 122 -8.51 -12.24 -4.22
C SER A 122 -7.40 -13.16 -4.76
N SER A 123 -6.85 -14.07 -3.94
CA SER A 123 -5.81 -15.03 -4.34
C SER A 123 -4.57 -14.35 -4.95
N GLY A 124 -4.18 -13.19 -4.39
CA GLY A 124 -3.02 -12.42 -4.82
C GLY A 124 -3.27 -11.47 -5.98
N LYS A 125 -4.51 -11.32 -6.44
CA LYS A 125 -4.92 -10.32 -7.45
C LYS A 125 -5.08 -8.92 -6.89
N VAL A 126 -5.15 -8.76 -5.57
CA VAL A 126 -5.15 -7.44 -4.91
C VAL A 126 -3.87 -7.27 -4.10
N ILE A 127 -3.16 -6.17 -4.35
CA ILE A 127 -2.07 -5.67 -3.52
C ILE A 127 -2.61 -4.50 -2.69
N LEU A 128 -2.49 -4.62 -1.37
CA LEU A 128 -2.94 -3.58 -0.44
C LEU A 128 -1.79 -2.58 -0.22
N PHE A 129 -2.00 -1.32 -0.57
CA PHE A 129 -1.12 -0.23 -0.17
C PHE A 129 -1.61 0.38 1.14
N ILE A 130 -0.70 0.50 2.11
CA ILE A 130 -0.97 1.09 3.43
C ILE A 130 0.05 2.20 3.63
N ASP A 131 -0.39 3.44 3.44
CA ASP A 131 0.38 4.58 3.90
C ASP A 131 0.39 4.63 5.43
N GLU A 132 1.49 5.09 5.99
CA GLU A 132 1.73 5.10 7.43
C GLU A 132 1.49 3.73 8.09
N ILE A 133 2.00 2.65 7.48
CA ILE A 133 1.80 1.26 7.94
C ILE A 133 2.20 1.06 9.42
N HIS A 134 3.10 1.89 9.95
CA HIS A 134 3.48 1.92 11.35
C HIS A 134 2.28 2.16 12.29
N GLN A 135 1.22 2.86 11.87
CA GLN A 135 0.02 3.07 12.69
C GLN A 135 -0.71 1.74 12.98
N LEU A 136 -0.79 0.85 11.99
CA LEU A 136 -1.42 -0.47 12.19
C LEU A 136 -0.58 -1.42 13.05
N VAL A 137 0.73 -1.23 13.12
CA VAL A 137 1.64 -2.15 13.84
C VAL A 137 2.19 -1.59 15.17
N GLY A 138 2.23 -0.27 15.32
CA GLY A 138 2.87 0.45 16.42
C GLY A 138 1.91 0.87 17.54
N MET A 139 0.61 0.86 17.27
CA MET A 139 -0.44 1.30 18.21
C MET A 139 -0.50 0.46 19.50
N GLY A 140 -0.15 -0.82 19.48
CA GLY A 140 -0.31 -1.72 20.65
C GLY A 140 0.70 -1.58 21.79
N LYS A 141 1.71 -0.68 21.73
CA LYS A 141 2.82 -0.67 22.72
C LYS A 141 2.77 0.40 23.81
N ASN A 142 2.16 1.58 23.60
CA ASN A 142 2.39 2.75 24.46
C ASN A 142 1.15 3.58 24.86
N SER A 143 -0.07 3.04 24.83
CA SER A 143 -1.24 3.82 25.25
C SER A 143 -2.20 3.00 26.10
N SER A 144 -2.31 3.37 27.38
CA SER A 144 -3.26 2.89 28.38
C SER A 144 -4.74 3.20 28.06
N ASN A 145 -5.03 3.63 26.83
CA ASN A 145 -6.37 3.70 26.27
C ASN A 145 -6.38 2.97 24.90
N SER A 146 -6.54 1.65 24.96
CA SER A 146 -7.23 0.86 23.93
C SER A 146 -6.83 1.06 22.47
N ALA A 147 -5.53 0.97 22.20
CA ALA A 147 -5.00 1.02 20.84
C ALA A 147 -4.99 -0.40 20.22
N MET A 148 -6.15 -0.77 19.67
CA MET A 148 -6.39 -1.57 18.46
C MET A 148 -5.28 -2.55 18.04
N ASP A 149 -5.54 -3.85 18.14
CA ASP A 149 -4.53 -4.87 17.83
C ASP A 149 -4.59 -5.32 16.36
N ALA A 150 -4.57 -4.34 15.45
CA ALA A 150 -4.48 -4.57 14.01
C ALA A 150 -3.23 -5.39 13.64
N ALA A 151 -2.16 -5.24 14.42
CA ALA A 151 -0.93 -6.00 14.29
C ALA A 151 -1.17 -7.51 14.39
N ASN A 152 -1.98 -7.96 15.36
CA ASN A 152 -2.30 -9.38 15.54
C ASN A 152 -3.15 -9.98 14.43
N ILE A 153 -3.91 -9.15 13.69
CA ILE A 153 -4.66 -9.60 12.51
C ILE A 153 -3.74 -9.64 11.28
N LEU A 154 -2.93 -8.60 11.08
CA LEU A 154 -2.10 -8.42 9.89
C LEU A 154 -0.91 -9.40 9.87
N LYS A 155 -0.18 -9.53 10.98
CA LYS A 155 1.06 -10.32 11.07
C LYS A 155 0.88 -11.77 10.62
N PRO A 156 -0.13 -12.54 11.08
CA PRO A 156 -0.27 -13.93 10.67
C PRO A 156 -0.55 -14.09 9.17
N MET A 157 -1.35 -13.19 8.58
CA MET A 157 -1.68 -13.23 7.15
C MET A 157 -0.46 -12.91 6.29
N MET A 158 0.32 -11.90 6.69
CA MET A 158 1.62 -11.60 6.05
C MET A 158 2.63 -12.73 6.23
N ALA A 159 2.67 -13.35 7.41
CA ALA A 159 3.61 -14.43 7.72
C ALA A 159 3.36 -15.68 6.86
N ARG A 160 2.08 -15.97 6.57
CA ARG A 160 1.63 -17.06 5.69
C ARG A 160 1.64 -16.70 4.20
N GLY A 161 1.90 -15.43 3.84
CA GLY A 161 1.87 -14.97 2.45
C GLY A 161 0.47 -14.96 1.84
N GLU A 162 -0.57 -14.89 2.67
CA GLU A 162 -1.98 -14.88 2.24
C GLU A 162 -2.40 -13.54 1.62
N ILE A 163 -1.66 -12.48 1.93
CA ILE A 163 -1.87 -11.13 1.42
C ILE A 163 -0.53 -10.54 0.96
N LYS A 164 -0.58 -9.67 -0.05
CA LYS A 164 0.56 -8.84 -0.46
C LYS A 164 0.31 -7.39 -0.05
N VAL A 165 1.30 -6.80 0.60
CA VAL A 165 1.19 -5.42 1.10
C VAL A 165 2.37 -4.60 0.61
N ILE A 166 2.10 -3.38 0.17
CA ILE A 166 3.09 -2.31 0.04
C ILE A 166 2.89 -1.39 1.25
N GLY A 167 3.92 -1.22 2.08
CA GLY A 167 3.88 -0.28 3.20
C GLY A 167 4.63 1.00 2.89
N ALA A 168 4.20 2.13 3.44
CA ALA A 168 5.00 3.35 3.49
C ALA A 168 5.13 3.86 4.92
N THR A 169 6.30 4.38 5.28
CA THR A 169 6.56 4.95 6.61
C THR A 169 7.81 5.85 6.61
N THR A 170 8.02 6.60 7.68
CA THR A 170 9.28 7.31 7.94
C THR A 170 10.35 6.37 8.49
N ILE A 171 11.61 6.81 8.43
CA ILE A 171 12.77 6.06 8.93
C ILE A 171 12.63 5.78 10.43
N ASP A 172 12.26 6.81 11.21
CA ASP A 172 12.14 6.70 12.65
C ASP A 172 11.02 5.75 13.07
N GLU A 173 9.86 5.82 12.41
CA GLU A 173 8.75 4.94 12.75
C GLU A 173 8.98 3.50 12.29
N TYR A 174 9.70 3.30 11.17
CA TYR A 174 10.16 1.98 10.78
C TYR A 174 11.06 1.36 11.86
N ARG A 175 12.08 2.10 12.32
CA ARG A 175 13.01 1.65 13.37
C ARG A 175 12.31 1.38 14.69
N LYS A 176 11.34 2.22 15.05
CA LYS A 176 10.63 2.13 16.33
C LYS A 176 9.65 0.97 16.39
N TYR A 177 8.88 0.75 15.31
CA TYR A 177 7.72 -0.15 15.35
C TYR A 177 7.85 -1.41 14.50
N ILE A 178 8.57 -1.36 13.37
CA ILE A 178 8.64 -2.49 12.42
C ILE A 178 9.95 -3.26 12.59
N GLU A 179 11.10 -2.58 12.61
CA GLU A 179 12.41 -3.22 12.67
C GLU A 179 12.63 -4.03 13.95
N LYS A 180 12.07 -3.57 15.06
CA LYS A 180 12.11 -4.29 16.35
C LYS A 180 11.22 -5.52 16.39
N ASP A 181 10.35 -5.73 15.40
CA ASP A 181 9.44 -6.87 15.32
C ASP A 181 9.98 -7.90 14.32
N GLY A 182 10.61 -8.96 14.85
CA GLY A 182 11.22 -10.00 14.02
C GLY A 182 10.24 -10.82 13.16
N ALA A 183 8.92 -10.72 13.37
CA ALA A 183 7.95 -11.35 12.47
C ALA A 183 7.71 -10.49 11.23
N LEU A 184 7.58 -9.17 11.41
CA LEU A 184 7.41 -8.21 10.32
C LEU A 184 8.70 -8.02 9.52
N GLU A 185 9.83 -7.82 10.21
CA GLU A 185 11.14 -7.58 9.58
C GLU A 185 11.51 -8.71 8.60
N ARG A 186 11.24 -9.97 8.96
CA ARG A 186 11.57 -11.13 8.10
C ARG A 186 10.68 -11.26 6.87
N ARG A 187 9.56 -10.53 6.80
CA ARG A 187 8.58 -10.59 5.70
C ARG A 187 8.61 -9.34 4.83
N MET A 188 9.11 -8.23 5.37
CA MET A 188 9.20 -6.96 4.69
C MET A 188 10.56 -6.77 4.01
N GLN A 189 10.57 -6.11 2.86
CA GLN A 189 11.79 -5.74 2.15
C GLN A 189 11.88 -4.22 2.04
N LYS A 190 12.94 -3.64 2.59
CA LYS A 190 13.15 -2.19 2.61
C LYS A 190 13.49 -1.65 1.21
N ILE A 191 12.84 -0.55 0.86
CA ILE A 191 13.20 0.34 -0.24
C ILE A 191 13.38 1.73 0.40
N LEU A 192 14.61 2.23 0.43
CA LEU A 192 14.89 3.58 0.89
C LEU A 192 14.48 4.56 -0.21
N VAL A 193 13.79 5.63 0.19
CA VAL A 193 13.34 6.69 -0.70
C VAL A 193 13.94 7.99 -0.19
N ASP A 194 14.94 8.47 -0.92
CA ASP A 194 15.64 9.68 -0.59
C ASP A 194 14.93 10.91 -1.19
N GLU A 195 15.21 12.08 -0.61
CA GLU A 195 14.77 13.36 -1.19
C GLU A 195 15.35 13.52 -2.59
N PRO A 196 14.55 13.96 -3.58
CA PRO A 196 15.07 14.17 -4.93
C PRO A 196 16.16 15.24 -4.92
N THR A 197 17.20 15.05 -5.71
CA THR A 197 18.21 16.08 -5.96
C THR A 197 17.55 17.31 -6.60
N LYS A 198 18.21 18.47 -6.53
CA LYS A 198 17.70 19.71 -7.16
C LYS A 198 17.37 19.52 -8.66
N GLN A 199 18.15 18.72 -9.37
CA GLN A 199 17.94 18.44 -10.79
C GLN A 199 16.72 17.54 -11.02
N GLU A 200 16.54 16.51 -10.19
CA GLU A 200 15.37 15.64 -10.24
C GLU A 200 14.11 16.41 -9.85
N ALA A 201 14.15 17.21 -8.79
CA ALA A 201 13.06 18.09 -8.38
C ALA A 201 12.65 19.05 -9.50
N LEU A 202 13.63 19.66 -10.18
CA LEU A 202 13.35 20.52 -11.34
C LEU A 202 12.70 19.75 -12.49
N THR A 203 13.10 18.50 -12.71
CA THR A 203 12.52 17.62 -13.73
C THR A 203 11.08 17.25 -13.39
N ILE A 204 10.81 16.89 -12.14
CA ILE A 204 9.47 16.61 -11.61
C ILE A 204 8.57 17.83 -11.80
N MET A 205 9.03 19.01 -11.38
CA MET A 205 8.26 20.26 -11.51
C MET A 205 7.96 20.62 -12.98
N ARG A 206 8.91 20.39 -13.89
CA ARG A 206 8.72 20.64 -15.33
C ARG A 206 7.64 19.74 -15.94
N GLY A 207 7.68 18.45 -15.63
CA GLY A 207 6.68 17.51 -16.17
C GLY A 207 5.29 17.72 -15.57
N LEU A 208 5.19 18.12 -14.30
CA LEU A 208 3.89 18.45 -13.69
C LEU A 208 3.27 19.71 -14.31
N ARG A 209 4.09 20.73 -14.61
CA ARG A 209 3.61 21.97 -15.26
C ARG A 209 2.96 21.73 -16.63
N GLU A 210 3.31 20.68 -17.36
CA GLU A 210 2.65 20.42 -18.66
C GLU A 210 1.15 20.11 -18.52
N ARG A 211 0.67 19.82 -17.30
CA ARG A 211 -0.73 19.58 -16.98
C ARG A 211 -1.46 20.82 -16.39
N TRP A 212 -0.73 21.86 -15.98
CA TRP A 212 -1.24 23.04 -15.25
C TRP A 212 -0.77 24.35 -15.88
#